data_AF-A0AAU9UVI2-F1
#
_entry.id   AF-A0AAU9UVI2-F1
#
_cell.length_a   1.000
_cell.length_b   1.000
_cell.length_c   1.000
_cell.angle_alpha   90.00
_cell.angle_beta   90.00
_cell.angle_gamma   90.00
#
_symmetry.space_group_name_H-M   'P 1'
#
loop_
_entity.id
_entity.type
_entity.pdbx_description
1 polymer ?
#
loop_
_entity_poly.entity_id
_entity_poly.type
_entity_poly.pdbx_seq_one_letter_code
_entity_poly.pdbx_strand_id
1 'polypeptide(L)'
;MLDAYVYLGKGSYPTNVPSAHFFTLKLTEKIHGTNRNLTCDNWFTSIPVAKELLQKQVTLVGTLRRNKREIPPSFLEVKDRDRNTAKFAYSEELTLLSYCPPKSKQKKIVPMLSTMHATADYNAKNRLPEIVEFYNKTKIGVDLMDQCYTYSVSRRTKRWPMALFFGLMNIRPSVDANPAPTAKKRCAVCPRGKDRKTKVFCGMCRKPLCGEHTAPRCEECVTQQK
;
A
#
# COMPACT_ATOMS: atom_id res chain seq x y z
N MET A 1 -3.95 -10.11 -5.56
CA MET A 1 -4.46 -9.02 -6.43
C MET A 1 -5.96 -9.22 -6.60
N LEU A 2 -6.81 -8.21 -6.34
CA LEU A 2 -8.28 -8.34 -6.43
C LEU A 2 -8.82 -7.95 -7.81
N ASP A 3 -8.23 -6.90 -8.40
CA ASP A 3 -8.58 -6.44 -9.74
C ASP A 3 -7.40 -5.77 -10.43
N ALA A 4 -7.47 -5.68 -11.75
CA ALA A 4 -6.44 -5.08 -12.59
C ALA A 4 -7.07 -4.46 -13.84
N TYR A 5 -6.58 -3.28 -14.24
CA TYR A 5 -6.97 -2.68 -15.52
C TYR A 5 -5.73 -2.14 -16.22
N VAL A 6 -5.54 -2.52 -17.49
CA VAL A 6 -4.37 -2.10 -18.28
C VAL A 6 -4.63 -0.71 -18.85
N TYR A 7 -3.76 0.24 -18.53
CA TYR A 7 -3.78 1.56 -19.13
C TYR A 7 -3.10 1.53 -20.51
N LEU A 8 -3.87 1.78 -21.59
CA LEU A 8 -3.38 1.74 -22.98
C LEU A 8 -2.99 3.13 -23.53
N GLY A 9 -3.04 4.18 -22.69
CA GLY A 9 -2.80 5.56 -23.11
C GLY A 9 -4.07 6.34 -23.45
N LYS A 10 -3.94 7.34 -24.33
CA LYS A 10 -5.05 8.21 -24.76
C LYS A 10 -6.15 7.36 -25.41
N GLY A 11 -7.41 7.54 -24.98
CA GLY A 11 -8.57 6.77 -25.46
C GLY A 11 -8.95 5.55 -24.60
N SER A 12 -8.19 5.24 -23.54
CA SER A 12 -8.50 4.09 -22.65
C SER A 12 -9.61 4.36 -21.64
N TYR A 13 -10.12 5.59 -21.58
CA TYR A 13 -11.12 6.05 -20.62
C TYR A 13 -11.98 7.14 -21.28
N PRO A 14 -13.21 7.37 -20.80
CA PRO A 14 -14.10 8.40 -21.35
C PRO A 14 -13.44 9.78 -21.27
N THR A 15 -13.49 10.55 -22.36
CA THR A 15 -12.88 11.89 -22.44
C THR A 15 -13.46 12.90 -21.45
N ASN A 16 -14.69 12.66 -20.99
CA ASN A 16 -15.43 13.58 -20.12
C ASN A 16 -15.07 13.43 -18.64
N VAL A 17 -14.26 12.43 -18.28
CA VAL A 17 -13.93 12.11 -16.88
C VAL A 17 -12.41 12.07 -16.72
N PRO A 18 -11.85 12.65 -15.64
CA PRO A 18 -10.43 12.50 -15.33
C PRO A 18 -10.05 11.02 -15.22
N SER A 19 -8.92 10.62 -15.81
CA SER A 19 -8.47 9.22 -15.83
C SER A 19 -8.43 8.58 -14.44
N ALA A 20 -7.88 9.30 -13.45
CA ALA A 20 -7.82 8.84 -12.07
C ALA A 20 -9.21 8.55 -11.48
N HIS A 21 -10.19 9.41 -11.75
CA HIS A 21 -11.56 9.23 -11.30
C HIS A 21 -12.19 7.96 -11.88
N PHE A 22 -12.04 7.77 -13.20
CA PHE A 22 -12.53 6.59 -13.90
C PHE A 22 -11.91 5.29 -13.35
N PHE A 23 -10.58 5.23 -13.24
CA PHE A 23 -9.90 4.02 -12.79
C PHE A 23 -10.18 3.68 -11.33
N THR A 24 -10.29 4.67 -10.44
CA THR A 24 -10.64 4.42 -9.04
C THR A 24 -12.02 3.76 -8.94
N LEU A 25 -13.01 4.26 -9.65
CA LEU A 25 -14.35 3.68 -9.63
C LEU A 25 -14.38 2.30 -10.29
N LYS A 26 -13.70 2.15 -11.44
CA LYS A 26 -13.65 0.89 -12.18
C LYS A 26 -13.01 -0.23 -11.35
N LEU A 27 -11.88 0.04 -10.70
CA LEU A 27 -11.16 -0.96 -9.90
C LEU A 27 -11.86 -1.30 -8.59
N THR A 28 -12.81 -0.49 -8.14
CA THR A 28 -13.53 -0.68 -6.87
C THR A 28 -14.90 -1.33 -7.05
N GLU A 29 -15.35 -1.59 -8.29
CA GLU A 29 -16.67 -2.18 -8.58
C GLU A 29 -16.96 -3.44 -7.74
N LYS A 30 -15.96 -4.31 -7.59
CA LYS A 30 -16.09 -5.57 -6.83
C LYS A 30 -16.25 -5.39 -5.31
N ILE A 31 -15.95 -4.21 -4.78
CA ILE A 31 -16.02 -3.92 -3.34
C ILE A 31 -17.13 -2.92 -2.98
N HIS A 32 -17.90 -2.44 -3.97
CA HIS A 32 -19.09 -1.62 -3.70
C HIS A 32 -20.09 -2.43 -2.85
N GLY A 33 -20.76 -1.77 -1.90
CA GLY A 33 -21.73 -2.42 -1.01
C GLY A 33 -21.13 -3.21 0.17
N THR A 34 -19.80 -3.25 0.31
CA THR A 34 -19.14 -4.11 1.31
C THR A 34 -18.65 -3.37 2.55
N ASN A 35 -18.88 -2.04 2.64
CA ASN A 35 -18.40 -1.17 3.73
C ASN A 35 -16.88 -1.28 3.96
N ARG A 36 -16.13 -1.64 2.91
CA ARG A 36 -14.67 -1.71 2.96
C ARG A 36 -14.08 -0.31 2.78
N ASN A 37 -12.85 -0.16 3.29
CA ASN A 37 -12.08 1.07 3.13
C ASN A 37 -11.05 0.92 2.01
N LEU A 38 -10.95 1.97 1.19
CA LEU A 38 -9.99 2.11 0.11
C LEU A 38 -8.89 3.08 0.52
N THR A 39 -7.65 2.60 0.53
CA THR A 39 -6.48 3.48 0.69
C THR A 39 -5.89 3.85 -0.66
N CYS A 40 -5.79 5.15 -0.95
CA CYS A 40 -5.34 5.67 -2.24
C CYS A 40 -4.14 6.62 -2.09
N ASP A 41 -3.24 6.60 -3.07
CA ASP A 41 -2.25 7.66 -3.26
C ASP A 41 -2.88 8.91 -3.91
N ASN A 42 -2.17 10.03 -3.84
CA ASN A 42 -2.60 11.37 -4.25
C ASN A 42 -3.13 11.49 -5.68
N TRP A 43 -2.76 10.56 -6.57
CA TRP A 43 -3.24 10.58 -7.95
C TRP A 43 -4.71 10.18 -8.05
N PHE A 44 -5.15 9.23 -7.22
CA PHE A 44 -6.47 8.61 -7.26
C PHE A 44 -7.49 9.29 -6.35
N THR A 45 -7.04 10.21 -5.50
CA THR A 45 -7.85 10.91 -4.51
C THR A 45 -8.37 12.25 -5.01
N SER A 46 -9.68 12.44 -4.90
CA SER A 46 -10.34 13.74 -5.03
C SER A 46 -11.65 13.74 -4.23
N ILE A 47 -12.19 14.93 -3.96
CA ILE A 47 -13.46 15.05 -3.25
C ILE A 47 -14.63 14.43 -4.02
N PRO A 48 -14.77 14.64 -5.35
CA PRO A 48 -15.82 13.96 -6.12
C PRO A 48 -15.76 12.43 -6.00
N VAL A 49 -14.56 11.84 -6.14
CA VAL A 49 -14.36 10.39 -5.98
C VAL A 49 -14.75 9.93 -4.58
N ALA A 50 -14.38 10.68 -3.54
CA ALA A 50 -14.71 10.32 -2.17
C ALA A 50 -16.23 10.33 -1.92
N LYS A 51 -16.95 11.34 -2.43
CA LYS A 51 -18.41 11.41 -2.33
C LYS A 51 -19.10 10.27 -3.09
N GLU A 52 -18.67 9.97 -4.31
CA GLU A 52 -19.25 8.88 -5.11
C GLU A 52 -18.99 7.50 -4.50
N LEU A 53 -17.79 7.27 -3.94
CA LEU A 53 -17.50 6.01 -3.25
C LEU A 53 -18.34 5.83 -1.99
N LEU A 54 -18.62 6.93 -1.28
CA LEU A 54 -19.44 6.90 -0.08
C LEU A 54 -20.90 6.52 -0.40
N GLN A 55 -21.46 7.06 -1.49
CA GLN A 55 -22.76 6.61 -2.03
C GLN A 55 -22.77 5.12 -2.38
N LYS A 56 -21.61 4.55 -2.73
CA LYS A 56 -21.42 3.13 -3.05
C LYS A 56 -21.00 2.28 -1.85
N GLN A 57 -21.14 2.79 -0.62
CA GLN A 57 -20.77 2.11 0.64
C GLN A 57 -19.29 1.68 0.67
N VAL A 58 -18.41 2.56 0.21
CA VAL A 58 -16.95 2.40 0.28
C VAL A 58 -16.36 3.67 0.89
N THR A 59 -15.59 3.50 1.97
CA THR A 59 -14.86 4.63 2.56
C THR A 59 -13.51 4.79 1.86
N LEU A 60 -12.95 6.00 1.90
CA LEU A 60 -11.69 6.35 1.27
C LEU A 60 -10.78 7.05 2.28
N VAL A 61 -9.51 6.67 2.26
CA VAL A 61 -8.42 7.37 2.96
C VAL A 61 -7.27 7.58 1.99
N GLY A 62 -6.78 8.80 1.87
CA GLY A 62 -5.62 9.04 1.02
C GLY A 62 -5.01 10.41 1.18
N THR A 63 -3.82 10.58 0.61
CA THR A 63 -3.18 11.90 0.53
C THR A 63 -3.81 12.71 -0.59
N LEU A 64 -3.89 14.04 -0.48
CA LEU A 64 -4.36 14.91 -1.56
C LEU A 64 -3.19 15.64 -2.21
N ARG A 65 -3.36 16.03 -3.49
CA ARG A 65 -2.43 16.97 -4.13
C ARG A 65 -2.69 18.40 -3.65
N ARG A 66 -1.62 19.15 -3.40
CA ARG A 66 -1.68 20.53 -2.88
C ARG A 66 -2.36 21.53 -3.83
N ASN A 67 -2.40 21.23 -5.13
CA ASN A 67 -2.98 22.10 -6.15
C ASN A 67 -4.49 21.89 -6.36
N LYS A 68 -5.15 21.10 -5.50
CA LYS A 68 -6.59 20.91 -5.50
C LYS A 68 -7.27 22.20 -5.02
N ARG A 69 -8.21 22.71 -5.82
CA ARG A 69 -8.89 23.99 -5.58
C ARG A 69 -9.80 23.95 -4.36
N GLU A 70 -10.20 22.74 -3.99
CA GLU A 70 -11.10 22.46 -2.88
C GLU A 70 -10.42 22.56 -1.51
N ILE A 71 -9.09 22.70 -1.47
CA ILE A 71 -8.33 22.84 -0.22
C ILE A 71 -8.25 24.33 0.14
N PRO A 72 -8.72 24.75 1.33
CA PRO A 72 -8.56 26.13 1.79
C PRO A 72 -7.08 26.55 1.84
N PRO A 73 -6.71 27.77 1.40
CA PRO A 73 -5.32 28.24 1.45
C PRO A 73 -4.70 28.18 2.86
N SER A 74 -5.49 28.46 3.89
CA SER A 74 -5.10 28.37 5.31
C SER A 74 -4.66 26.98 5.77
N PHE A 75 -5.03 25.93 5.02
CA PHE A 75 -4.61 24.54 5.24
C PHE A 75 -3.29 24.21 4.52
N LEU A 76 -2.79 25.06 3.63
CA LEU A 76 -1.57 24.85 2.84
C LEU A 76 -0.39 25.73 3.28
N GLU A 77 -0.64 26.71 4.15
CA GLU A 77 0.34 27.66 4.69
C GLU A 77 1.35 27.02 5.64
N VAL A 78 2.64 27.10 5.28
CA VAL A 78 3.73 26.42 5.99
C VAL A 78 4.44 27.32 7.01
N LYS A 79 4.43 28.65 6.81
CA LYS A 79 5.28 29.60 7.56
C LYS A 79 5.05 29.48 9.07
N ASP A 80 3.80 29.55 9.52
CA ASP A 80 3.44 29.62 10.95
C ASP A 80 3.09 28.27 11.60
N ARG A 81 3.35 27.14 10.93
CA ARG A 81 2.94 25.80 11.43
C ARG A 81 4.07 25.07 12.12
N ASP A 82 3.94 24.66 13.37
CA ASP A 82 4.99 23.83 13.98
C ASP A 82 5.04 22.40 13.43
N ARG A 83 6.20 21.75 13.55
CA ARG A 83 6.35 20.34 13.17
C ARG A 83 5.51 19.46 14.08
N ASN A 84 5.00 18.36 13.54
CA ASN A 84 4.10 17.42 14.20
C ASN A 84 2.75 18.01 14.63
N THR A 85 2.30 19.08 13.97
CA THR A 85 0.95 19.64 14.17
C THR A 85 -0.01 19.16 13.08
N ALA A 86 -1.27 18.97 13.45
CA ALA A 86 -2.38 18.66 12.55
C ALA A 86 -3.46 19.75 12.64
N LYS A 87 -4.18 19.97 11.55
CA LYS A 87 -5.37 20.83 11.45
C LYS A 87 -6.44 19.99 10.76
N PHE A 88 -7.65 19.99 11.32
CA PHE A 88 -8.77 19.25 10.77
C PHE A 88 -9.81 20.24 10.23
N ALA A 89 -10.36 19.93 9.08
CA ALA A 89 -11.56 20.55 8.53
C ALA A 89 -12.59 19.46 8.29
N TYR A 90 -13.85 19.76 8.58
CA TYR A 90 -14.96 18.85 8.40
C TYR A 90 -15.93 19.46 7.40
N SER A 91 -16.39 18.66 6.46
CA SER A 91 -17.42 19.06 5.50
C SER A 91 -18.31 17.86 5.24
N GLU A 92 -19.55 17.93 5.73
CA GLU A 92 -20.47 16.78 5.69
C GLU A 92 -19.79 15.54 6.30
N GLU A 93 -19.66 14.47 5.53
CA GLU A 93 -19.05 13.19 5.90
C GLU A 93 -17.55 13.10 5.50
N LEU A 94 -16.96 14.21 5.07
CA LEU A 94 -15.55 14.31 4.66
C LEU A 94 -14.72 15.02 5.74
N THR A 95 -13.59 14.40 6.07
CA THR A 95 -12.57 14.97 6.95
C THR A 95 -11.31 15.27 6.16
N LEU A 96 -10.93 16.55 6.13
CA LEU A 96 -9.68 17.04 5.57
C LEU A 96 -8.66 17.24 6.70
N LEU A 97 -7.52 16.57 6.59
CA LEU A 97 -6.40 16.72 7.51
C LEU A 97 -5.26 17.46 6.82
N SER A 98 -4.79 18.55 7.41
CA SER A 98 -3.51 19.19 7.08
C SER A 98 -2.47 18.83 8.13
N TYR A 99 -1.52 17.96 7.75
CA TYR A 99 -0.50 17.45 8.66
C TYR A 99 0.90 17.96 8.31
N CYS A 100 1.66 18.42 9.32
CA CYS A 100 3.06 18.77 9.18
C CYS A 100 3.96 17.66 9.77
N PRO A 101 4.60 16.82 8.95
CA PRO A 101 5.39 15.68 9.45
C PRO A 101 6.66 16.13 10.20
N PRO A 102 7.02 15.47 11.33
CA PRO A 102 8.18 15.83 12.15
C PRO A 102 9.53 15.58 11.47
N LYS A 103 9.62 14.49 10.69
CA LYS A 103 10.89 13.97 10.14
C LYS A 103 11.15 14.38 8.68
N SER A 104 10.50 15.43 8.17
CA SER A 104 10.68 15.88 6.79
C SER A 104 11.92 16.78 6.65
N LYS A 105 12.76 16.53 5.62
CA LYS A 105 13.95 17.36 5.30
C LYS A 105 13.59 18.84 5.12
N GLN A 106 12.47 19.09 4.44
CA GLN A 106 11.88 20.42 4.30
C GLN A 106 10.54 20.47 5.01
N LYS A 107 10.26 21.60 5.66
CA LYS A 107 8.96 21.87 6.27
C LYS A 107 7.91 21.88 5.15
N LYS A 108 6.98 20.94 5.20
CA LYS A 108 5.92 20.79 4.20
C LYS A 108 4.63 20.39 4.88
N ILE A 109 3.53 20.63 4.18
CA ILE A 109 2.20 20.17 4.58
C ILE A 109 1.79 19.02 3.68
N VAL A 110 1.25 17.98 4.30
CA VAL A 110 0.64 16.84 3.65
C VAL A 110 -0.86 16.92 3.88
N PRO A 111 -1.65 17.37 2.91
CA PRO A 111 -3.10 17.30 3.01
C PRO A 111 -3.55 15.85 2.79
N MET A 112 -4.53 15.40 3.56
CA MET A 112 -5.11 14.06 3.49
C MET A 112 -6.63 14.16 3.56
N LEU A 113 -7.31 13.28 2.84
CA LEU A 113 -8.76 13.17 2.83
C LEU A 113 -9.16 11.83 3.46
N SER A 114 -10.18 11.85 4.31
CA SER A 114 -10.80 10.65 4.84
C SER A 114 -12.31 10.79 4.89
N THR A 115 -13.03 9.73 4.49
CA THR A 115 -14.48 9.57 4.77
C THR A 115 -14.75 8.57 5.90
N MET A 116 -13.72 7.96 6.48
CA MET A 116 -13.85 6.96 7.55
C MET A 116 -13.79 7.60 8.94
N HIS A 117 -12.96 8.63 9.11
CA HIS A 117 -12.70 9.23 10.42
C HIS A 117 -13.51 10.51 10.57
N ALA A 118 -14.41 10.57 11.54
CA ALA A 118 -15.23 11.75 11.85
C ALA A 118 -14.65 12.62 12.98
N THR A 119 -13.63 12.12 13.69
CA THR A 119 -13.08 12.73 14.91
C THR A 119 -11.61 13.10 14.73
N ALA A 120 -11.15 14.11 15.48
CA ALA A 120 -9.75 14.55 15.53
C ALA A 120 -8.94 13.69 16.52
N ASP A 121 -8.96 12.37 16.36
CA ASP A 121 -8.32 11.49 17.33
C ASP A 121 -6.81 11.40 17.11
N TYR A 122 -6.08 11.43 18.23
CA TYR A 122 -4.63 11.31 18.27
C TYR A 122 -4.25 10.06 19.05
N ASN A 123 -3.26 9.34 18.54
CA ASN A 123 -2.71 8.22 19.28
C ASN A 123 -1.85 8.73 20.45
N ALA A 124 -2.24 8.37 21.67
CA ALA A 124 -1.57 8.76 22.92
C ALA A 124 -0.06 8.40 22.95
N LYS A 125 0.35 7.33 22.26
CA LYS A 125 1.76 6.86 22.27
C LYS A 125 2.66 7.64 21.31
N ASN A 126 2.16 7.93 20.11
CA ASN A 126 2.98 8.47 19.03
C ASN A 126 2.73 9.96 18.77
N ARG A 127 1.68 10.55 19.37
CA ARG A 127 1.19 11.91 19.08
C ARG A 127 0.96 12.14 17.58
N LEU A 128 0.54 11.08 16.88
CA LEU A 128 0.19 11.09 15.47
C LEU A 128 -1.34 11.10 15.34
N PRO A 129 -1.90 11.85 14.38
CA PRO A 129 -3.30 11.71 14.01
C PRO A 129 -3.61 10.27 13.58
N GLU A 130 -4.75 9.73 14.00
CA GLU A 130 -5.16 8.36 13.66
C GLU A 130 -5.18 8.14 12.14
N ILE A 131 -5.69 9.11 11.37
CA ILE A 131 -5.72 9.09 9.89
C ILE A 131 -4.33 8.81 9.30
N VAL A 132 -3.28 9.45 9.84
CA VAL A 132 -1.91 9.31 9.35
C VAL A 132 -1.36 7.92 9.69
N GLU A 133 -1.66 7.44 10.90
CA GLU A 133 -1.26 6.11 11.32
C GLU A 133 -1.94 5.03 10.48
N PHE A 134 -3.26 5.13 10.30
CA PHE A 134 -4.04 4.22 9.48
C PHE A 134 -3.50 4.18 8.05
N TYR A 135 -3.33 5.35 7.42
CA TYR A 135 -2.78 5.45 6.07
C TYR A 135 -1.39 4.82 5.95
N ASN A 136 -0.50 5.05 6.92
CA ASN A 136 0.85 4.47 6.89
C ASN A 136 0.86 2.94 7.00
N LYS A 137 -0.12 2.35 7.70
CA LYS A 137 -0.28 0.89 7.79
C LYS A 137 -0.78 0.29 6.48
N THR A 138 -1.74 0.92 5.81
CA THR A 138 -2.44 0.34 4.66
C THR A 138 -1.84 0.69 3.30
N LYS A 139 -1.15 1.85 3.17
CA LYS A 139 -0.59 2.32 1.89
C LYS A 139 0.43 1.37 1.25
N ILE A 140 1.01 0.45 2.02
CA ILE A 140 2.08 -0.45 1.58
C ILE A 140 1.55 -1.65 0.77
N GLY A 141 0.23 -1.85 0.67
CA GLY A 141 -0.34 -3.06 0.06
C GLY A 141 0.14 -3.33 -1.38
N VAL A 142 0.05 -2.33 -2.26
CA VAL A 142 0.48 -2.47 -3.67
C VAL A 142 2.01 -2.48 -3.78
N ASP A 143 2.71 -1.63 -3.03
CA ASP A 143 4.18 -1.56 -3.02
C ASP A 143 4.81 -2.88 -2.56
N LEU A 144 4.23 -3.55 -1.55
CA LEU A 144 4.68 -4.87 -1.10
C LEU A 144 4.51 -5.92 -2.19
N MET A 145 3.41 -5.87 -2.94
CA MET A 145 3.19 -6.79 -4.05
C MET A 145 4.26 -6.62 -5.14
N ASP A 146 4.62 -5.38 -5.48
CA ASP A 146 5.67 -5.07 -6.46
C ASP A 146 7.07 -5.47 -5.95
N GLN A 147 7.33 -5.27 -4.65
CA GLN A 147 8.59 -5.69 -4.04
C GLN A 147 8.73 -7.22 -3.91
N CYS A 148 7.62 -7.96 -3.94
CA CYS A 148 7.60 -9.40 -3.68
C CYS A 148 8.00 -10.29 -4.88
N TYR A 149 8.68 -9.75 -5.90
CA TYR A 149 9.33 -10.56 -6.94
C TYR A 149 10.64 -11.17 -6.44
N THR A 150 10.55 -12.07 -5.46
CA THR A 150 11.70 -12.91 -5.06
C THR A 150 12.19 -13.79 -6.22
N TYR A 151 11.27 -14.17 -7.10
CA TYR A 151 11.54 -14.88 -8.34
C TYR A 151 10.69 -14.27 -9.45
N SER A 152 11.33 -13.58 -10.38
CA SER A 152 10.67 -13.03 -11.57
C SER A 152 10.89 -13.94 -12.78
N VAL A 153 9.82 -14.29 -13.49
CA VAL A 153 9.88 -14.99 -14.78
C VAL A 153 10.09 -14.03 -15.96
N SER A 154 10.20 -12.72 -15.70
CA SER A 154 10.41 -11.72 -16.73
C SER A 154 11.70 -11.97 -17.52
N ARG A 155 11.61 -11.81 -18.85
CA ARG A 155 12.74 -11.87 -19.78
C ARG A 155 12.76 -10.62 -20.65
N ARG A 156 13.95 -10.22 -21.09
CA ARG A 156 14.10 -9.13 -22.06
C ARG A 156 13.35 -9.51 -23.34
N THR A 157 12.42 -8.66 -23.75
CA THR A 157 11.59 -8.86 -24.94
C THR A 157 11.47 -7.55 -25.70
N LYS A 158 11.31 -7.63 -27.03
CA LYS A 158 10.96 -6.49 -27.89
C LYS A 158 9.46 -6.41 -28.18
N ARG A 159 8.67 -7.36 -27.67
CA ARG A 159 7.22 -7.46 -27.88
C ARG A 159 6.50 -7.14 -26.57
N TRP A 160 5.80 -6.02 -26.50
CA TRP A 160 5.12 -5.56 -25.27
C TRP A 160 4.06 -6.54 -24.70
N PRO A 161 3.34 -7.37 -25.49
CA PRO A 161 2.40 -8.33 -24.90
C PRO A 161 3.10 -9.38 -24.04
N MET A 162 4.34 -9.75 -24.39
CA MET A 162 5.14 -10.67 -23.57
C MET A 162 5.51 -10.05 -22.23
N ALA A 163 5.72 -8.73 -22.16
CA ALA A 163 5.99 -8.05 -20.89
C ALA A 163 4.77 -8.12 -19.96
N LEU A 164 3.55 -7.97 -20.50
CA LEU A 164 2.32 -8.19 -19.74
C LEU A 164 2.16 -9.64 -19.30
N PHE A 165 2.41 -10.60 -20.20
CA PHE A 165 2.33 -12.04 -19.88
C PHE A 165 3.28 -12.42 -18.73
N PHE A 166 4.53 -11.94 -18.77
CA PHE A 166 5.47 -12.14 -17.66
C PHE A 166 4.98 -11.47 -16.37
N GLY A 167 4.40 -10.27 -16.45
CA GLY A 167 3.79 -9.59 -15.32
C GLY A 167 2.68 -10.43 -14.67
N LEU A 168 1.76 -10.96 -15.48
CA LEU A 168 0.67 -11.83 -15.02
C LEU A 168 1.19 -13.10 -14.35
N MET A 169 2.20 -13.77 -14.90
CA MET A 169 2.80 -14.94 -14.28
C MET A 169 3.51 -14.63 -12.95
N ASN A 170 4.03 -13.42 -12.79
CA ASN A 170 4.64 -13.01 -11.54
C ASN A 170 3.62 -12.65 -10.44
N ILE A 171 2.35 -12.41 -10.80
CA ILE A 171 1.26 -12.19 -9.85
C ILE A 171 0.91 -13.54 -9.22
N ARG A 172 1.53 -13.85 -8.08
CA ARG A 172 1.21 -15.07 -7.33
C ARG A 172 -0.15 -14.92 -6.63
N PRO A 173 -1.02 -15.95 -6.65
CA PRO A 173 -2.07 -16.05 -5.65
C PRO A 173 -1.38 -16.09 -4.28
N SER A 174 -1.88 -15.27 -3.35
CA SER A 174 -1.35 -15.13 -2.00
C SER A 174 -1.54 -16.41 -1.20
N VAL A 175 -0.71 -17.42 -1.46
CA VAL A 175 -0.39 -18.46 -0.49
C VAL A 175 0.96 -18.04 0.08
N ASP A 176 0.90 -17.39 1.23
CA ASP A 176 2.03 -17.01 2.09
C ASP A 176 3.02 -15.97 1.52
N ALA A 177 2.52 -14.76 1.28
CA ALA A 177 3.36 -13.57 1.19
C ALA A 177 3.92 -13.20 2.57
N ASN A 178 4.98 -13.89 3.01
CA ASN A 178 5.86 -13.30 4.02
C ASN A 178 6.98 -12.51 3.34
N PRO A 179 7.24 -11.27 3.79
CA PRO A 179 8.30 -10.44 3.23
C PRO A 179 9.64 -11.15 3.34
N ALA A 180 10.46 -11.03 2.30
CA ALA A 180 11.83 -11.52 2.32
C ALA A 180 12.56 -10.92 3.53
N PRO A 181 13.19 -11.74 4.38
CA PRO A 181 13.81 -11.26 5.61
C PRO A 181 14.98 -10.32 5.29
N THR A 182 14.94 -9.14 5.93
CA THR A 182 15.93 -8.06 5.74
C THR A 182 17.31 -8.43 6.30
N ALA A 183 17.36 -9.28 7.33
CA ALA A 183 18.58 -9.73 7.99
C ALA A 183 18.86 -11.23 7.78
N LYS A 184 20.14 -11.58 7.57
CA LYS A 184 20.58 -12.98 7.49
C LYS A 184 20.53 -13.62 8.89
N LYS A 185 19.88 -14.77 9.05
CA LYS A 185 19.83 -15.54 10.31
C LYS A 185 20.66 -16.82 10.21
N ARG A 186 21.15 -17.36 11.34
CA ARG A 186 21.87 -18.65 11.37
C ARG A 186 20.90 -19.78 10.99
N CYS A 187 21.36 -20.76 10.21
CA CYS A 187 20.59 -21.97 9.91
C CYS A 187 20.23 -22.74 11.19
N ALA A 188 18.97 -23.16 11.32
CA ALA A 188 18.48 -23.88 12.48
C ALA A 188 19.01 -25.33 12.59
N VAL A 189 19.39 -25.94 11.46
CA VAL A 189 19.85 -27.33 11.38
C VAL A 189 21.37 -27.43 11.52
N CYS A 190 22.12 -26.40 11.10
CA CYS A 190 23.58 -26.44 11.19
C CYS A 190 24.06 -26.44 12.66
N PRO A 191 25.09 -27.25 13.01
CA PRO A 191 25.74 -27.13 14.30
C PRO A 191 26.30 -25.72 14.51
N ARG A 192 26.27 -25.25 15.76
CA ARG A 192 26.62 -23.86 16.12
C ARG A 192 28.00 -23.43 15.62
N GLY A 193 28.97 -24.35 15.56
CA GLY A 193 30.33 -24.09 15.10
C GLY A 193 30.47 -23.72 13.61
N LYS A 194 29.50 -24.09 12.75
CA LYS A 194 29.55 -23.74 11.32
C LYS A 194 29.01 -22.33 11.02
N ASP A 195 28.23 -21.74 11.92
CA ASP A 195 27.56 -20.43 11.83
C ASP A 195 27.00 -20.01 10.44
N ARG A 196 26.45 -20.96 9.67
CA ARG A 196 25.97 -20.67 8.31
C ARG A 196 24.78 -19.72 8.34
N LYS A 197 24.95 -18.52 7.79
CA LYS A 197 23.90 -17.50 7.69
C LYS A 197 23.10 -17.64 6.40
N THR A 198 21.79 -17.41 6.48
CA THR A 198 20.85 -17.56 5.35
C THR A 198 19.76 -16.49 5.38
N LYS A 199 19.22 -16.19 4.19
CA LYS A 199 17.98 -15.42 4.01
C LYS A 199 16.80 -16.32 3.64
N VAL A 200 17.01 -17.63 3.55
CA VAL A 200 16.03 -18.63 3.13
C VAL A 200 15.39 -19.27 4.37
N PHE A 201 14.06 -19.40 4.35
CA PHE A 201 13.25 -19.87 5.46
C PHE A 201 12.31 -20.97 4.98
N CYS A 202 12.01 -21.94 5.84
CA CYS A 202 11.01 -22.97 5.55
C CYS A 202 9.62 -22.34 5.32
N GLY A 203 8.90 -22.77 4.28
CA GLY A 203 7.56 -22.27 3.98
C GLY A 203 6.50 -22.57 5.04
N MET A 204 6.67 -23.63 5.84
CA MET A 204 5.71 -24.05 6.88
C MET A 204 6.09 -23.51 8.26
N CYS A 205 7.27 -23.88 8.77
CA CYS A 205 7.69 -23.59 10.14
C CYS A 205 8.56 -22.32 10.29
N ARG A 206 8.92 -21.67 9.17
CA ARG A 206 9.78 -20.47 9.13
C ARG A 206 11.10 -20.62 9.87
N LYS A 207 11.67 -21.82 9.94
CA LYS A 207 13.05 -22.01 10.40
C LYS A 207 14.04 -21.55 9.31
N PRO A 208 15.13 -20.84 9.65
CA PRO A 208 16.17 -20.44 8.69
C PRO A 208 16.96 -21.66 8.21
N LEU A 209 17.14 -21.82 6.89
CA LEU A 209 17.81 -22.97 6.26
C LEU A 209 18.94 -22.51 5.32
N CYS A 210 20.13 -23.10 5.44
CA CYS A 210 21.23 -22.83 4.50
C CYS A 210 21.06 -23.63 3.20
N GLY A 211 21.85 -23.32 2.16
CA GLY A 211 21.77 -23.97 0.84
C GLY A 211 21.81 -25.51 0.87
N GLU A 212 22.58 -26.09 1.78
CA GLU A 212 22.66 -27.56 1.97
C GLU A 212 21.38 -28.16 2.58
N HIS A 213 20.64 -27.39 3.37
CA HIS A 213 19.38 -27.79 3.99
C HIS A 213 18.16 -27.18 3.27
N THR A 214 18.34 -26.68 2.05
CA THR A 214 17.29 -26.03 1.27
C THR A 214 16.57 -27.06 0.40
N ALA A 215 15.59 -27.74 0.98
CA ALA A 215 14.43 -28.25 0.25
C ALA A 215 13.28 -27.23 0.41
N PRO A 216 12.23 -27.25 -0.44
CA PRO A 216 11.06 -26.39 -0.25
C PRO A 216 10.41 -26.49 1.15
N ARG A 217 10.76 -27.51 1.92
CA ARG A 217 10.35 -27.79 3.30
C ARG A 217 11.57 -28.24 4.12
N CYS A 218 11.62 -27.95 5.43
CA CYS A 218 12.68 -28.51 6.29
C CYS A 218 12.42 -30.00 6.54
N GLU A 219 13.46 -30.77 6.84
CA GLU A 219 13.36 -32.22 7.06
C GLU A 219 12.29 -32.58 8.10
N GLU A 220 12.22 -31.84 9.21
CA GLU A 220 11.18 -32.03 10.23
C GLU A 220 9.74 -31.89 9.68
N CYS A 221 9.50 -30.93 8.78
CA CYS A 221 8.17 -30.73 8.17
C CYS A 221 7.89 -31.76 7.06
N VAL A 222 8.92 -32.33 6.44
CA VAL A 222 8.77 -33.43 5.49
C VAL A 222 8.38 -34.71 6.23
N THR A 223 8.96 -34.95 7.41
CA THR A 223 8.65 -36.13 8.23
C THR A 223 7.28 -36.09 8.90
N GLN A 224 6.71 -34.90 9.15
CA GLN A 224 5.37 -34.73 9.74
C GLN A 224 4.21 -34.91 8.74
N GLN A 225 4.51 -35.18 7.46
CA GLN A 225 3.50 -35.43 6.41
C GLN A 225 3.35 -36.91 6.04
N LYS A 226 3.96 -37.81 6.83
CA LYS A 226 3.71 -39.26 6.76
C LYS A 226 2.79 -39.71 7.87
#